data_AF-A0A838YHH2-F1
#
_entry.id   AF-A0A838YHH2-F1
#
_cell.length_a   1.000
_cell.length_b   1.000
_cell.length_c   1.000
_cell.angle_alpha   90.00
_cell.angle_beta   90.00
_cell.angle_gamma   90.00
#
_symmetry.space_group_name_H-M   'P 1'
#
loop_
_entity.id
_entity.type
_entity.pdbx_description
1 polymer ?
#
loop_
_entity_poly.entity_id
_entity_poly.type
_entity_poly.pdbx_seq_one_letter_code
_entity_poly.pdbx_strand_id
1 'polypeptide(L)'
;MDEGLKQTKKEVKILLLGWLAFASWVLIYCGLAAYNQDQESIKITFGMPSWVFWGIAIPWIFSIIFTIFFSLFVMKDIDYEEK
;
A
#
# COMPACT_ATOMS: atom_id res chain seq x y z
N MET A 1 5.17 6.31 -31.21
CA MET A 1 5.18 5.53 -29.96
C MET A 1 4.86 6.46 -28.81
N ASP A 2 3.56 6.76 -28.74
CA ASP A 2 2.71 6.87 -27.56
C ASP A 2 3.18 7.74 -26.38
N GLU A 3 2.87 9.04 -26.42
CA GLU A 3 2.85 9.88 -25.22
C GLU A 3 2.00 9.24 -24.11
N GLY A 4 0.88 8.60 -24.47
CA GLY A 4 0.07 7.81 -23.54
C GLY A 4 0.86 6.70 -22.83
N LEU A 5 1.72 5.97 -23.54
CA LEU A 5 2.52 4.89 -22.95
C LEU A 5 3.60 5.41 -21.99
N LYS A 6 4.13 6.62 -22.21
CA LYS A 6 5.03 7.29 -21.27
C LYS A 6 4.29 7.76 -20.01
N GLN A 7 3.06 8.23 -20.15
CA GLN A 7 2.21 8.64 -19.03
C GLN A 7 1.81 7.44 -18.17
N THR A 8 1.27 6.38 -18.77
CA THR A 8 0.88 5.15 -18.06
C THR A 8 2.07 4.52 -17.33
N LYS A 9 3.28 4.51 -17.93
CA LYS A 9 4.49 4.00 -17.25
C LYS A 9 4.84 4.79 -15.99
N LYS A 10 4.65 6.13 -16.00
CA LYS A 10 4.90 6.96 -14.81
C LYS A 10 3.85 6.70 -13.73
N GLU A 11 2.58 6.60 -14.12
CA GLU A 11 1.47 6.34 -13.20
C GLU A 11 1.61 4.98 -12.51
N VAL A 12 1.86 3.93 -13.29
CA VAL A 12 2.10 2.57 -12.76
C VAL A 12 3.32 2.55 -11.83
N LYS A 13 4.39 3.29 -12.16
CA LYS A 13 5.57 3.37 -11.30
C LYS A 13 5.28 4.03 -9.95
N ILE A 14 4.47 5.09 -9.93
CA ILE A 14 4.05 5.75 -8.69
C ILE A 14 3.21 4.79 -7.84
N LEU A 15 2.28 4.08 -8.46
CA LEU A 15 1.41 3.11 -7.79
C LEU A 15 2.25 1.95 -7.19
N LEU A 16 3.20 1.42 -7.95
CA LEU A 16 4.16 0.40 -7.49
C LEU A 16 5.03 0.87 -6.33
N LEU A 17 5.54 2.10 -6.38
CA LEU A 17 6.35 2.66 -5.30
C LEU A 17 5.54 2.87 -4.02
N GLY A 18 4.30 3.35 -4.15
CA GLY A 18 3.37 3.47 -3.01
C GLY A 18 3.10 2.10 -2.40
N TRP A 19 2.82 1.10 -3.23
CA TRP A 19 2.59 -0.27 -2.76
C TRP A 19 3.82 -0.87 -2.06
N LEU A 20 5.02 -0.67 -2.62
CA LEU A 20 6.28 -1.11 -2.01
C LEU A 20 6.55 -0.42 -0.66
N ALA A 21 6.17 0.84 -0.49
CA ALA A 21 6.29 1.54 0.79
C ALA A 21 5.40 0.88 1.86
N PHE A 22 4.14 0.54 1.52
CA PHE A 22 3.25 -0.18 2.43
C PHE A 22 3.74 -1.60 2.72
N ALA A 23 4.23 -2.32 1.71
CA ALA A 23 4.82 -3.64 1.91
C ALA A 23 6.07 -3.59 2.80
N SER A 24 6.93 -2.59 2.60
CA SER A 24 8.12 -2.38 3.44
C SER A 24 7.74 -2.05 4.87
N TRP A 25 6.70 -1.23 5.07
CA TRP A 25 6.16 -0.93 6.40
C TRP A 25 5.71 -2.21 7.12
N VAL A 26 4.93 -3.06 6.45
CA VAL A 26 4.48 -4.34 7.02
C VAL A 26 5.67 -5.20 7.44
N LEU A 27 6.66 -5.36 6.55
CA LEU A 27 7.84 -6.18 6.81
C LEU A 27 8.68 -5.65 7.97
N ILE A 28 8.93 -4.34 8.01
CA ILE A 28 9.73 -3.70 9.06
C ILE A 28 8.98 -3.77 10.40
N TYR A 29 7.70 -3.39 10.43
CA TYR A 29 6.93 -3.34 11.66
C TYR A 29 6.66 -4.73 12.22
N CYS A 30 6.32 -5.71 11.38
CA CYS A 30 6.18 -7.09 11.82
C CYS A 30 7.54 -7.67 12.24
N GLY A 31 8.62 -7.42 11.51
CA GLY A 31 9.95 -7.84 11.93
C GLY A 31 10.29 -7.32 13.33
N LEU A 32 10.24 -6.00 13.54
CA LEU A 32 10.60 -5.39 14.82
C LEU A 32 9.66 -5.76 15.96
N ALA A 33 8.35 -5.79 15.72
CA ALA A 33 7.37 -6.09 16.76
C ALA A 33 7.26 -7.59 17.10
N ALA A 34 7.56 -8.50 16.15
CA ALA A 34 7.70 -9.93 16.44
C ALA A 34 8.86 -10.19 17.40
N TYR A 35 10.01 -9.57 17.13
CA TYR A 35 11.24 -9.83 17.87
C TYR A 35 11.28 -9.15 19.25
N ASN A 36 10.53 -8.06 19.46
CA ASN A 36 10.50 -7.32 20.72
C ASN A 36 9.36 -7.71 21.67
N GLN A 37 8.57 -8.75 21.38
CA GLN A 37 7.54 -9.23 22.30
C GLN A 37 8.04 -10.42 23.11
N ASP A 38 8.13 -10.23 24.44
CA ASP A 38 8.18 -11.34 25.39
C ASP A 38 6.91 -12.18 25.21
N GLN A 39 7.07 -13.47 24.87
CA GLN A 39 6.00 -14.39 24.49
C GLN A 39 4.84 -14.46 25.51
N GLU A 40 5.07 -14.06 26.76
CA GLU A 40 4.09 -14.09 27.84
C GLU A 40 3.02 -12.98 27.78
N SER A 41 3.23 -11.89 27.03
CA SER A 41 2.34 -10.71 27.08
C SER A 41 1.80 -10.25 25.72
N ILE A 42 1.56 -11.19 24.81
CA ILE A 42 0.94 -10.88 23.52
C ILE A 42 -0.49 -10.38 23.77
N LYS A 43 -0.66 -9.05 23.78
CA LYS A 43 -1.98 -8.43 23.87
C LYS A 43 -2.77 -8.81 22.63
N ILE A 44 -3.92 -9.44 22.85
CA ILE A 44 -4.86 -9.80 21.80
C ILE A 44 -5.85 -8.65 21.64
N THR A 45 -5.89 -8.06 20.46
CA THR A 45 -6.87 -7.03 20.08
C THR A 45 -7.69 -7.59 18.94
N PHE A 46 -9.01 -7.71 19.15
CA PHE A 46 -9.93 -8.20 18.11
C PHE A 46 -9.69 -9.66 17.67
N GLY A 47 -9.27 -10.53 18.59
CA GLY A 47 -8.98 -11.94 18.31
C GLY A 47 -7.64 -12.21 17.63
N MET A 48 -6.88 -11.17 17.30
CA MET A 48 -5.54 -11.25 16.72
C MET A 48 -4.54 -10.45 17.56
N PRO A 49 -3.24 -10.72 17.50
CA PRO A 49 -2.29 -10.02 18.34
C PRO A 49 -2.12 -8.56 17.87
N SER A 50 -2.05 -7.59 18.80
CA SER A 50 -2.19 -6.15 18.50
C SER A 50 -1.20 -5.65 17.44
N TRP A 51 0.03 -6.16 17.43
CA TRP A 51 1.05 -5.84 16.44
C TRP A 51 0.65 -6.19 15.00
N VAL A 52 -0.13 -7.26 14.78
CA VAL A 52 -0.67 -7.60 13.46
C VAL A 52 -1.70 -6.57 13.03
N PHE A 53 -2.53 -6.10 13.96
CA PHE A 53 -3.50 -5.06 13.65
C PHE A 53 -2.81 -3.74 13.25
N TRP A 54 -1.82 -3.28 14.02
CA TRP A 54 -1.10 -2.05 13.72
C TRP A 54 -0.13 -2.17 12.54
N GLY A 55 0.50 -3.33 12.39
CA GLY A 55 1.50 -3.59 11.35
C GLY A 55 0.91 -4.00 10.00
N ILE A 56 -0.30 -4.57 9.97
CA ILE A 56 -0.92 -5.10 8.74
C ILE A 56 -2.22 -4.37 8.42
N ALA A 57 -3.17 -4.26 9.35
CA ALA A 57 -4.49 -3.70 9.04
C ALA A 57 -4.42 -2.22 8.65
N ILE A 58 -3.60 -1.42 9.35
CA ILE A 58 -3.37 0.00 9.03
C ILE A 58 -2.82 0.19 7.60
N PRO A 59 -1.64 -0.35 7.23
CA PRO A 59 -1.09 -0.16 5.88
C PRO A 59 -1.98 -0.76 4.80
N TRP A 60 -2.75 -1.80 5.11
CA TRP A 60 -3.70 -2.38 4.14
C TRP A 60 -4.85 -1.41 3.82
N ILE A 61 -5.49 -0.82 4.84
CA ILE A 61 -6.52 0.22 4.64
C ILE A 61 -5.93 1.42 3.91
N PHE A 62 -4.75 1.88 4.31
CA PHE A 62 -4.06 2.97 3.63
C PHE A 62 -3.75 2.65 2.17
N SER A 63 -3.35 1.41 1.84
CA SER A 63 -3.12 0.99 0.46
C SER A 63 -4.38 1.06 -0.37
N ILE A 64 -5.52 0.64 0.17
CA ILE A 64 -6.82 0.65 -0.53
C ILE A 64 -7.24 2.10 -0.79
N ILE A 65 -7.18 2.96 0.23
CA ILE A 65 -7.50 4.39 0.09
C ILE A 65 -6.57 5.04 -0.94
N PHE A 66 -5.27 4.75 -0.88
CA PHE A 66 -4.28 5.27 -1.82
C PHE A 66 -4.58 4.83 -3.26
N THR A 67 -4.87 3.55 -3.49
CA THR A 67 -5.22 3.03 -4.82
C THR A 67 -6.51 3.64 -5.35
N ILE A 68 -7.56 3.75 -4.51
CA ILE A 68 -8.83 4.37 -4.91
C ILE A 68 -8.62 5.85 -5.25
N PHE A 69 -7.93 6.58 -4.38
CA PHE A 69 -7.63 7.99 -4.60
C PHE A 69 -6.82 8.19 -5.88
N PHE A 70 -5.80 7.36 -6.11
CA PHE A 70 -4.98 7.42 -7.30
C PHE A 70 -5.80 7.12 -8.56
N SER A 71 -6.64 6.09 -8.51
CA SER A 71 -7.51 5.72 -9.64
C SER A 71 -8.53 6.81 -9.98
N LEU A 72 -9.06 7.52 -8.99
CA LEU A 72 -10.11 8.52 -9.20
C LEU A 72 -9.56 9.91 -9.55
N PHE A 73 -8.41 10.30 -9.01
CA PHE A 73 -7.89 11.68 -9.13
C PHE A 73 -6.65 11.81 -10.00
N VAL A 74 -5.89 10.73 -10.20
CA VAL A 74 -4.59 10.79 -10.91
C VAL A 74 -4.66 10.16 -12.29
N MET A 75 -5.47 9.11 -12.46
CA MET A 75 -5.70 8.51 -13.77
C MET A 75 -6.57 9.46 -14.60
N LYS A 76 -5.92 10.31 -15.41
CA LYS A 76 -6.62 11.08 -16.43
C LYS A 76 -6.97 10.13 -17.57
N ASP A 77 -8.23 10.15 -17.98
CA ASP A 77 -8.63 9.55 -19.25
C ASP A 77 -7.77 10.17 -20.35
N ILE A 78 -7.03 9.31 -21.05
CA ILE A 78 -6.30 9.70 -22.24
C ILE A 78 -7.40 9.81 -23.30
N ASP A 79 -7.74 11.03 -23.71
CA ASP A 79 -8.61 11.24 -24.87
C ASP A 79 -7.93 10.60 -26.07
N TYR A 80 -8.38 9.42 -26.44
CA TYR A 80 -8.05 8.84 -27.73
C TYR A 80 -8.83 9.67 -28.75
N GLU A 81 -8.23 10.75 -29.28
CA GLU A 81 -8.72 11.30 -30.54
C GLU A 81 -8.60 10.18 -31.58
N GLU A 82 -9.74 9.55 -31.86
CA GLU A 82 -9.93 8.55 -32.89
C GLU A 82 -9.58 9.22 -34.22
N LYS A 83 -8.37 8.96 -34.71
CA LYS A 83 -7.87 9.45 -35.99
C LYS A 83 -7.89 8.36 -37.04
#